data_AF-A0A1Q8VYN1-F1
#
_entry.id   AF-A0A1Q8VYN1-F1
#
_cell.length_a   1.000
_cell.length_b   1.000
_cell.length_c   1.000
_cell.angle_alpha   90.00
_cell.angle_beta   90.00
_cell.angle_gamma   90.00
#
_symmetry.space_group_name_H-M   'P 1'
#
loop_
_entity.id
_entity.type
_entity.pdbx_description
1 polymer ?
#
loop_
_entity_poly.entity_id
_entity_poly.type
_entity_poly.pdbx_seq_one_letter_code
_entity_poly.pdbx_strand_id
1 'polypeptide(L)'
;MLTSHKIENDVIAEINEMIGDDIDDISLTKETSLVSVGLNSLMLARLIVNLSEKFDYDPFNEGDYAIVDVHTVGNLVSAYSQNRQEV
;
A
#
# COMPACT_ATOMS: atom_id res chain seq x y z
N MET A 1 -6.53 3.40 18.15
CA MET A 1 -5.60 3.84 17.10
C MET A 1 -4.34 2.98 17.07
N LEU A 2 -4.48 1.67 16.83
CA LEU A 2 -3.35 0.75 16.58
C LEU A 2 -3.41 0.14 15.16
N THR A 3 -4.55 0.25 14.47
CA THR A 3 -4.81 -0.42 13.20
C THR A 3 -4.09 0.24 12.03
N SER A 4 -4.06 1.58 11.96
CA SER A 4 -3.43 2.30 10.84
C SER A 4 -1.91 2.14 10.79
N HIS A 5 -1.23 2.17 11.95
CA HIS A 5 0.22 1.90 12.01
C HIS A 5 0.57 0.46 11.65
N LYS A 6 -0.32 -0.49 11.93
CA LYS A 6 -0.10 -1.89 11.56
C LYS A 6 -0.26 -2.09 10.05
N ILE A 7 -1.29 -1.51 9.45
CA ILE A 7 -1.49 -1.52 7.98
C ILE A 7 -0.32 -0.84 7.30
N GLU A 8 0.13 0.31 7.80
CA GLU A 8 1.31 1.02 7.29
C GLU A 8 2.56 0.13 7.29
N ASN A 9 2.84 -0.52 8.42
CA ASN A 9 4.02 -1.38 8.56
C ASN A 9 3.93 -2.61 7.63
N ASP A 10 2.76 -3.25 7.53
CA ASP A 10 2.52 -4.38 6.63
C ASP A 10 2.65 -3.98 5.15
N VAL A 11 2.12 -2.81 4.75
CA VAL A 11 2.24 -2.29 3.38
C VAL A 11 3.70 -1.99 3.05
N ILE A 12 4.44 -1.34 3.94
CA ILE A 12 5.86 -1.04 3.76
C ILE A 12 6.68 -2.34 3.68
N ALA A 13 6.39 -3.31 4.54
CA ALA A 13 7.05 -4.61 4.52
C ALA A 13 6.82 -5.34 3.18
N GLU A 14 5.59 -5.40 2.67
CA GLU A 14 5.34 -5.99 1.34
C GLU A 14 6.05 -5.25 0.22
N ILE A 15 6.07 -3.92 0.25
CA ILE A 15 6.80 -3.14 -0.76
C ILE A 15 8.29 -3.48 -0.73
N ASN A 16 8.87 -3.57 0.46
CA ASN A 16 10.28 -3.96 0.63
C ASN A 16 10.52 -5.40 0.16
N GLU A 17 9.64 -6.35 0.45
CA GLU A 17 9.77 -7.72 -0.06
C GLU A 17 9.65 -7.80 -1.59
N MET A 18 8.79 -6.97 -2.20
CA MET A 18 8.59 -6.95 -3.65
C MET A 18 9.74 -6.29 -4.42
N ILE A 19 10.39 -5.27 -3.84
CA ILE A 19 11.52 -4.58 -4.49
C ILE A 19 12.86 -5.25 -4.13
N GLY A 20 12.95 -5.90 -2.96
CA GLY A 20 14.15 -6.58 -2.47
C GLY A 20 15.17 -5.63 -1.84
N ASP A 21 16.42 -6.10 -1.74
CA ASP A 21 17.59 -5.41 -1.12
C ASP A 21 17.99 -4.09 -1.82
N ASP A 22 17.34 -3.73 -2.93
CA ASP A 22 17.59 -2.49 -3.69
C ASP A 22 17.23 -1.21 -2.91
N ILE A 23 16.51 -1.34 -1.79
CA ILE A 23 16.02 -0.23 -0.95
C ILE A 23 16.51 -0.35 0.51
N ASP A 24 17.70 -0.92 0.74
CA ASP A 24 18.17 -1.26 2.09
C ASP A 24 18.28 -0.10 3.11
N ASP A 25 18.08 1.17 2.67
CA ASP A 25 18.15 2.34 3.56
C ASP A 25 17.05 3.40 3.32
N ILE A 26 16.12 3.21 2.37
CA ILE A 26 15.09 4.23 2.14
C ILE A 26 13.95 3.98 3.12
N SER A 27 13.85 4.84 4.15
CA SER A 27 12.65 4.94 4.98
C SER A 27 11.46 5.31 4.08
N LEU A 28 10.73 4.29 3.61
CA LEU A 28 9.46 4.46 2.91
C LEU A 28 8.50 5.16 3.88
N THR A 29 8.20 6.42 3.58
CA THR A 29 7.22 7.21 4.34
C THR A 29 5.93 7.29 3.53
N LYS A 30 4.84 7.70 4.19
CA LYS A 30 3.56 7.98 3.52
C LYS A 30 3.68 8.99 2.36
N GLU A 31 4.68 9.87 2.40
CA GLU A 31 4.93 10.88 1.37
C GLU A 31 5.77 10.33 0.21
N THR A 32 6.37 9.14 0.39
CA THR A 32 7.16 8.51 -0.64
C THR A 32 6.28 8.10 -1.81
N SER A 33 6.61 8.62 -2.99
CA SER A 33 5.90 8.31 -4.22
C SER A 33 6.30 6.93 -4.72
N LEU A 34 5.31 6.04 -4.90
CA LEU A 34 5.50 4.65 -5.36
C LEU A 34 6.18 4.62 -6.73
N VAL A 35 5.78 5.54 -7.62
CA VAL A 35 6.37 5.71 -8.96
C VAL A 35 7.84 6.12 -8.86
N SER A 36 8.20 6.95 -7.88
CA SER A 36 9.58 7.41 -7.68
C SER A 36 10.51 6.32 -7.15
N VAL A 37 9.96 5.30 -6.47
CA VAL A 37 10.72 4.13 -5.99
C VAL A 37 10.83 3.04 -7.05
N GLY A 38 10.32 3.28 -8.27
CA GLY A 38 10.38 2.31 -9.37
C GLY A 38 9.25 1.28 -9.35
N LEU A 39 8.22 1.45 -8.51
CA LEU A 39 7.02 0.61 -8.57
C LEU A 39 6.24 0.95 -9.84
N ASN A 40 6.40 0.10 -10.85
CA ASN A 40 5.60 0.16 -12.07
C ASN A 40 4.15 -0.27 -11.79
N SER A 41 3.23 0.11 -12.69
CA SER A 41 1.79 -0.21 -12.57
C SER A 41 1.51 -1.71 -12.35
N LEU A 42 2.37 -2.60 -12.87
CA LEU A 42 2.26 -4.04 -12.64
C LEU A 42 2.65 -4.45 -11.21
N MET A 43 3.69 -3.84 -10.64
CA MET A 43 4.08 -4.09 -9.25
C MET A 43 3.05 -3.53 -8.28
N LEU A 44 2.51 -2.35 -8.57
CA LEU A 44 1.40 -1.79 -7.81
C LEU A 44 0.18 -2.73 -7.82
N ALA A 45 -0.23 -3.23 -8.99
CA ALA A 45 -1.35 -4.15 -9.09
C ALA A 45 -1.11 -5.45 -8.29
N ARG A 46 0.11 -6.01 -8.35
CA ARG A 46 0.48 -7.19 -7.55
C ARG A 46 0.49 -6.91 -6.05
N LEU A 47 1.01 -5.75 -5.63
CA LEU A 47 1.01 -5.32 -4.24
C LEU A 47 -0.42 -5.24 -3.71
N ILE A 48 -1.33 -4.62 -4.48
CA ILE A 48 -2.74 -4.53 -4.13
C ILE A 48 -3.34 -5.93 -3.96
N VAL A 49 -3.14 -6.84 -4.92
CA VAL A 49 -3.65 -8.22 -4.81
C VAL A 49 -3.12 -8.91 -3.54
N ASN A 50 -1.82 -8.85 -3.27
CA ASN A 50 -1.23 -9.43 -2.07
C ASN A 50 -1.82 -8.85 -0.78
N LEU A 51 -1.93 -7.51 -0.70
CA LEU A 51 -2.51 -6.83 0.44
C LEU A 51 -3.99 -7.20 0.60
N SER A 52 -4.73 -7.30 -0.49
CA SER A 52 -6.15 -7.65 -0.45
C SER A 52 -6.37 -9.09 0.02
N GLU A 53 -5.51 -10.04 -0.37
CA GLU A 53 -5.52 -11.39 0.19
C GLU A 53 -5.10 -11.40 1.67
N LYS A 54 -4.13 -10.57 2.07
CA LYS A 54 -3.62 -10.47 3.45
C LYS A 54 -4.62 -9.85 4.42
N PHE A 55 -5.34 -8.82 3.95
CA PHE A 55 -6.35 -8.11 4.72
C PHE A 55 -7.76 -8.65 4.51
N ASP A 56 -7.94 -9.62 3.62
CA ASP A 56 -9.24 -10.15 3.17
C ASP A 56 -10.19 -9.02 2.72
N TYR A 57 -9.62 -7.98 2.10
CA TYR A 57 -10.33 -6.74 1.76
C TYR A 57 -9.66 -6.03 0.58
N ASP A 58 -10.43 -5.69 -0.46
CA ASP A 58 -9.93 -4.95 -1.62
C ASP A 58 -10.63 -3.59 -1.77
N PRO A 59 -9.98 -2.47 -1.37
CA PRO A 59 -10.57 -1.14 -1.48
C PRO A 59 -10.76 -0.64 -2.92
N PHE A 60 -10.14 -1.31 -3.90
CA PHE A 60 -10.13 -0.87 -5.29
C PHE A 60 -11.22 -1.52 -6.13
N ASN A 61 -11.69 -2.70 -5.72
CA ASN A 61 -12.70 -3.49 -6.40
C ASN A 61 -14.12 -3.01 -6.06
N GLU A 62 -14.32 -2.37 -4.91
CA GLU A 62 -15.62 -1.76 -4.54
C GLU A 62 -15.91 -0.43 -5.27
N GLY A 63 -14.96 0.09 -6.05
CA GLY A 63 -15.15 1.28 -6.89
C GLY A 63 -15.09 2.62 -6.16
N ASP A 64 -14.91 2.61 -4.83
CA ASP A 64 -14.75 3.82 -4.01
C ASP A 64 -13.33 4.42 -4.14
N TYR A 65 -12.34 3.58 -4.46
CA TYR A 65 -10.94 3.98 -4.64
C TYR A 65 -10.39 3.53 -6.00
N ALA A 66 -9.87 4.49 -6.78
CA ALA A 66 -9.26 4.17 -8.06
C ALA A 66 -7.75 3.89 -7.87
N ILE A 67 -7.27 2.78 -8.44
CA ILE A 67 -5.83 2.43 -8.42
C ILE A 67 -4.98 3.55 -9.04
N VAL A 68 -5.54 4.27 -10.01
CA VAL A 68 -4.88 5.39 -10.68
C VAL A 68 -4.62 6.60 -9.77
N ASP A 69 -5.37 6.73 -8.66
CA ASP A 69 -5.17 7.78 -7.66
C ASP A 69 -4.08 7.42 -6.62
N VAL A 70 -3.56 6.18 -6.67
CA VAL A 70 -2.54 5.70 -5.75
C VAL A 70 -1.14 6.09 -6.26
N HIS A 71 -0.71 7.29 -5.86
CA HIS A 71 0.62 7.81 -6.22
C HIS A 71 1.68 7.64 -5.12
N THR A 72 1.26 7.51 -3.87
CA THR A 72 2.13 7.43 -2.69
C THR A 72 1.76 6.25 -1.79
N VAL A 73 2.70 5.83 -0.95
CA VAL A 73 2.44 4.82 0.10
C VAL A 73 1.28 5.28 0.99
N GLY A 74 1.19 6.58 1.29
CA GLY A 74 0.11 7.16 2.10
C GLY A 74 -1.27 7.02 1.46
N ASN A 75 -1.39 7.14 0.14
CA ASN A 75 -2.65 6.89 -0.57
C ASN A 75 -3.11 5.45 -0.40
N LEU A 76 -2.18 4.49 -0.52
CA LEU A 76 -2.47 3.07 -0.36
C LEU A 76 -2.88 2.75 1.09
N VAL A 77 -2.09 3.17 2.07
CA VAL A 77 -2.41 2.98 3.49
C VAL A 77 -3.74 3.63 3.86
N SER A 78 -4.04 4.81 3.31
CA SER A 78 -5.32 5.48 3.54
C SER A 78 -6.49 4.69 2.96
N ALA A 79 -6.36 4.12 1.77
CA ALA A 79 -7.39 3.27 1.17
C ALA A 79 -7.75 2.07 2.07
N TYR A 80 -6.73 1.37 2.57
CA TYR A 80 -6.94 0.24 3.49
C TYR A 80 -7.35 0.66 4.92
N SER A 81 -6.99 1.88 5.35
CA SER A 81 -7.32 2.38 6.68
C SER A 81 -8.70 3.05 6.77
N GLN A 82 -9.20 3.70 5.72
CA GLN A 82 -10.46 4.44 5.76
C GLN A 82 -11.66 3.51 5.97
N ASN A 83 -11.66 2.32 5.37
CA ASN A 83 -12.79 1.41 5.48
C ASN A 83 -12.81 0.62 6.81
N ARG A 84 -11.68 0.55 7.53
CA ARG A 84 -11.60 -0.07 8.86
C ARG A 84 -12.10 0.79 10.02
N GLN A 85 -12.60 2.01 9.76
CA GLN A 85 -13.16 2.88 10.79
C GLN A 85 -14.63 2.63 11.12
N GLU A 86 -15.28 1.67 10.45
CA GLU A 86 -16.67 1.25 10.76
C GLU A 86 -16.71 -0.12 11.47
N VAL A 87 -16.14 -0.23 12.68
CA VAL A 87 -16.56 -1.23 13.69
C VAL A 87 -16.39 -0.70 15.11
#